data_AF-A0A4S4FWY2-F1
#
_entry.id   AF-A0A4S4FWY2-F1
#
_cell.length_a   1.000
_cell.length_b   1.000
_cell.length_c   1.000
_cell.angle_alpha   90.00
_cell.angle_beta   90.00
_cell.angle_gamma   90.00
#
_symmetry.space_group_name_H-M   'P 1'
#
loop_
_entity.id
_entity.type
_entity.pdbx_description
1 polymer ?
#
loop_
_entity_poly.entity_id
_entity_poly.type
_entity_poly.pdbx_seq_one_letter_code
_entity_poly.pdbx_strand_id
1 'polypeptide(L)'
;MSPRAAGILVMIGAIVVALGGGWLIATPPWSIPGALVLVGAMILFAVGSTWLVRPSWADRTWPPQRPADPARSRRRLRRLLISRAIMVPLLLAGAVFVMVDGQPLLGAILLLLGLLNGWSSIWLGVLARRTRAGIERDTTSHST
;
A
#
# COMPACT_ATOMS: atom_id res chain seq x y z
N MET A 1 9.46 23.75 -1.88
CA MET A 1 8.89 22.49 -2.42
C MET A 1 8.18 21.74 -1.30
N SER A 2 6.92 21.35 -1.47
CA SER A 2 6.16 20.67 -0.39
C SER A 2 6.69 19.24 -0.15
N PRO A 3 6.68 18.72 1.10
CA PRO A 3 7.11 17.35 1.37
C PRO A 3 6.35 16.31 0.55
N ARG A 4 5.07 16.58 0.28
CA ARG A 4 4.24 15.73 -0.57
C ARG A 4 4.74 15.68 -2.01
N ALA A 5 5.03 16.83 -2.62
CA ALA A 5 5.55 16.88 -3.98
C ALA A 5 6.90 16.15 -4.10
N ALA A 6 7.78 16.35 -3.11
CA ALA A 6 9.05 15.62 -3.03
C ALA A 6 8.84 14.10 -2.89
N GLY A 7 7.94 13.68 -1.99
CA GLY A 7 7.59 12.27 -1.82
C GLY A 7 7.06 11.63 -3.10
N ILE A 8 6.16 12.30 -3.82
CA ILE A 8 5.63 11.83 -5.10
C ILE A 8 6.75 11.66 -6.13
N LEU A 9 7.62 12.65 -6.29
CA LEU A 9 8.71 12.59 -7.26
C LEU A 9 9.71 11.47 -6.93
N VAL A 10 10.05 11.30 -5.66
CA VAL A 10 10.91 10.20 -5.19
C VAL A 10 10.26 8.85 -5.46
N MET A 11 8.95 8.71 -5.20
CA MET A 11 8.24 7.45 -5.48
C MET A 11 8.19 7.14 -6.98
N ILE A 12 7.94 8.15 -7.83
CA ILE A 12 7.97 7.97 -9.29
C ILE A 12 9.37 7.54 -9.74
N GLY A 13 10.42 8.23 -9.26
CA GLY A 13 11.80 7.85 -9.56
C GLY A 13 12.13 6.43 -9.11
N ALA A 14 11.70 6.04 -7.91
CA ALA A 14 11.86 4.69 -7.39
C ALA A 14 11.16 3.64 -8.26
N ILE A 15 9.94 3.92 -8.76
CA ILE A 15 9.24 3.01 -9.69
C ILE A 15 10.03 2.83 -10.98
N VAL A 16 10.53 3.92 -11.57
CA VAL A 16 11.34 3.86 -12.80
C VAL A 16 12.62 3.04 -12.58
N VAL A 17 13.30 3.24 -11.46
CA VAL A 17 14.49 2.44 -11.09
C VAL A 17 14.13 0.98 -10.85
N ALA A 18 12.99 0.69 -10.21
CA ALA A 18 12.53 -0.68 -9.98
C ALA A 18 12.23 -1.42 -11.29
N LEU A 19 11.63 -0.75 -12.28
CA LEU A 19 11.43 -1.32 -13.62
C LEU A 19 12.77 -1.64 -14.30
N GLY A 20 13.74 -0.72 -14.22
CA GLY A 20 15.10 -0.97 -14.69
C GLY A 20 15.80 -2.14 -13.98
N GLY A 21 15.65 -2.23 -12.65
CA GLY A 21 16.14 -3.35 -11.84
C GLY A 21 15.48 -4.68 -12.22
N GLY A 22 14.17 -4.69 -12.45
CA GLY A 22 13.45 -5.86 -12.94
C GLY A 22 13.93 -6.33 -14.32
N TRP A 23 14.21 -5.39 -15.23
CA TRP A 23 14.80 -5.71 -16.53
C TRP A 23 16.20 -6.31 -16.38
N LEU A 24 17.06 -5.71 -15.55
CA LEU A 24 18.39 -6.24 -15.24
C LEU A 24 18.34 -7.65 -14.64
N ILE A 25 17.37 -7.93 -13.78
CA ILE A 25 17.18 -9.26 -13.17
C ILE A 25 16.95 -10.33 -14.24
N ALA A 26 16.17 -10.00 -15.28
CA ALA A 26 15.83 -10.90 -16.37
C ALA A 26 16.99 -11.20 -17.33
N THR A 27 18.10 -10.45 -17.26
CA THR A 27 19.30 -10.64 -18.11
C THR A 27 20.50 -11.14 -17.31
N PRO A 28 20.87 -12.43 -17.39
CA PRO A 28 22.15 -12.92 -16.90
C PRO A 28 23.32 -12.20 -17.61
N PRO A 29 24.44 -11.84 -16.95
CA PRO A 29 24.83 -12.07 -15.54
C PRO A 29 24.36 -11.00 -14.54
N TRP A 30 23.52 -10.05 -14.98
CA TRP A 30 23.13 -8.88 -14.19
C TRP A 30 22.07 -9.15 -13.13
N SER A 31 21.71 -10.42 -12.92
CA SER A 31 20.65 -10.80 -11.98
C SER A 31 20.92 -10.36 -10.54
N ILE A 32 22.17 -10.47 -10.07
CA ILE A 32 22.54 -10.06 -8.70
C ILE A 32 22.56 -8.52 -8.57
N PRO A 33 23.25 -7.76 -9.45
CA PRO A 33 23.16 -6.29 -9.43
C PRO A 33 21.73 -5.76 -9.57
N GLY A 34 20.91 -6.36 -10.45
CA GLY A 34 19.51 -6.00 -10.63
C GLY A 34 18.68 -6.17 -9.36
N ALA A 35 18.91 -7.23 -8.59
CA ALA A 35 18.27 -7.44 -7.29
C ALA A 35 18.65 -6.34 -6.28
N LEU A 36 19.92 -5.93 -6.23
CA LEU A 36 20.36 -4.83 -5.36
C LEU A 36 19.73 -3.49 -5.75
N VAL A 37 19.64 -3.20 -7.05
CA VAL A 37 18.95 -2.02 -7.58
C VAL A 37 17.48 -2.01 -7.16
N LEU A 38 16.81 -3.16 -7.27
CA LEU A 38 15.42 -3.31 -6.87
C LEU A 38 15.22 -3.06 -5.36
N VAL A 39 16.11 -3.59 -4.51
CA VAL A 39 16.08 -3.34 -3.05
C VAL A 39 16.28 -1.86 -2.76
N GLY A 40 17.26 -1.22 -3.39
CA GLY A 40 17.49 0.23 -3.26
C GLY A 40 16.26 1.06 -3.68
N ALA A 41 15.62 0.67 -4.77
CA ALA A 41 14.37 1.30 -5.23
C ALA A 41 13.25 1.14 -4.20
N MET A 42 13.10 -0.03 -3.57
CA MET A 42 12.11 -0.24 -2.50
C MET A 42 12.36 0.64 -1.28
N ILE A 43 13.63 0.77 -0.85
CA ILE A 43 14.00 1.67 0.25
C ILE A 43 13.65 3.12 -0.11
N LEU A 44 14.00 3.55 -1.32
CA LEU A 44 13.72 4.89 -1.79
C LEU A 44 12.21 5.17 -1.87
N PHE A 45 11.43 4.20 -2.33
CA PHE A 45 9.97 4.27 -2.36
C PHE A 45 9.40 4.39 -0.94
N ALA A 46 9.91 3.61 0.02
CA ALA A 46 9.51 3.68 1.41
C ALA A 46 9.80 5.08 2.00
N VAL A 47 11.00 5.63 1.75
CA VAL A 47 11.36 7.00 2.16
C VAL A 47 10.41 8.03 1.55
N GLY A 48 10.15 7.97 0.24
CA GLY A 48 9.20 8.86 -0.42
C GLY A 48 7.78 8.76 0.16
N SER A 49 7.36 7.54 0.54
CA SER A 49 6.07 7.31 1.18
C SER A 49 5.96 7.96 2.57
N THR A 50 7.05 7.99 3.35
CA THR A 50 7.06 8.71 4.65
C THR A 50 6.89 10.22 4.44
N TRP A 51 7.47 10.78 3.38
CA TRP A 51 7.37 12.21 3.07
C TRP A 51 5.95 12.64 2.64
N LEU A 52 5.14 11.72 2.11
CA LEU A 52 3.71 11.99 1.84
C LEU A 52 2.91 12.27 3.12
N VAL A 53 3.32 11.67 4.23
CA VAL A 53 2.65 11.82 5.53
C VAL A 53 3.18 13.03 6.29
N ARG A 54 4.39 13.50 5.95
CA ARG A 54 5.04 14.65 6.58
C ARG A 54 4.27 15.96 6.30
N PRO A 55 3.85 16.72 7.34
CA PRO A 55 3.12 17.97 7.15
C PRO A 55 4.00 19.09 6.58
N SER A 56 5.22 19.23 7.12
CA SER A 56 6.19 20.25 6.71
C SER A 56 7.61 19.74 6.95
N TRP A 57 8.60 20.33 6.25
CA TRP A 57 10.01 20.03 6.47
C TRP A 57 10.54 20.51 7.81
N ALA A 58 9.89 21.52 8.39
CA ALA A 58 10.22 22.06 9.71
C ALA A 58 9.74 21.15 10.85
N ASP A 59 8.71 20.35 10.61
CA ASP A 59 8.21 19.41 11.60
C ASP A 59 9.18 18.23 11.75
N ARG A 60 9.83 18.13 12.92
CA ARG A 60 10.71 17.04 13.33
C ARG A 60 10.01 16.05 14.27
N THR A 61 8.75 16.30 14.63
CA THR A 61 8.02 15.41 15.54
C THR A 61 7.56 14.16 14.78
N TRP A 62 8.21 13.04 15.08
CA TRP A 62 7.80 11.73 14.63
C TRP A 62 7.57 10.82 15.85
N PRO A 63 6.37 10.24 16.02
CA PRO A 63 5.19 10.31 15.14
C PRO A 63 4.43 11.65 15.21
N PRO A 64 3.68 12.02 14.15
CA PRO A 64 2.91 13.27 14.12
C PRO A 64 1.83 13.25 15.20
N GLN A 65 1.91 14.17 16.17
CA GLN A 65 1.02 14.21 17.34
C GLN A 65 -0.40 14.72 17.06
N ARG A 66 -0.69 15.17 15.83
CA ARG A 66 -2.02 15.70 15.51
C ARG A 66 -3.04 14.56 15.45
N PRO A 67 -4.15 14.64 16.22
CA PRO A 67 -5.22 13.65 16.12
C PRO A 67 -5.72 13.62 14.67
N ALA A 68 -5.77 12.41 14.11
CA ALA A 68 -6.22 12.22 12.74
C ALA A 68 -7.70 12.60 12.63
N ASP A 69 -8.02 13.57 11.77
CA ASP A 69 -9.40 13.96 11.49
C ASP A 69 -10.25 12.72 11.12
N PRO A 70 -11.32 12.40 11.89
CA PRO A 70 -12.13 11.22 11.68
C PRO A 70 -12.85 11.23 10.33
N ALA A 71 -13.16 12.39 9.76
CA ALA A 71 -13.76 12.47 8.44
C ALA A 71 -12.76 12.09 7.34
N ARG A 72 -11.50 12.52 7.49
CA ARG A 72 -10.42 12.22 6.54
C ARG A 72 -9.99 10.76 6.60
N SER A 73 -9.93 10.17 7.79
CA SER A 73 -9.61 8.75 7.97
C SER A 73 -10.67 7.85 7.33
N ARG A 74 -11.96 8.18 7.48
CA ARG A 74 -13.07 7.50 6.81
C ARG A 74 -12.96 7.56 5.28
N ARG A 75 -12.64 8.72 4.72
CA ARG A 75 -12.42 8.87 3.27
C ARG A 75 -11.26 7.99 2.78
N ARG A 76 -10.15 7.94 3.52
CA ARG A 76 -9.01 7.07 3.19
C ARG A 76 -9.38 5.59 3.28
N LEU A 77 -10.07 5.20 4.34
CA LEU A 77 -10.52 3.82 4.53
C LEU A 77 -11.47 3.36 3.42
N ARG A 78 -12.40 4.23 3.00
CA ARG A 78 -13.29 3.95 1.87
C ARG A 78 -12.52 3.76 0.57
N ARG A 79 -11.55 4.64 0.28
CA ARG A 79 -10.69 4.50 -0.92
C ARG A 79 -9.87 3.20 -0.89
N LEU A 80 -9.31 2.85 0.26
CA LEU A 80 -8.57 1.59 0.45
C LEU A 80 -9.47 0.37 0.22
N LEU A 81 -10.67 0.36 0.80
CA LEU A 81 -11.63 -0.73 0.60
C LEU A 81 -12.04 -0.85 -0.87
N ILE A 82 -12.31 0.26 -1.58
CA ILE A 82 -12.62 0.25 -3.01
C ILE A 82 -11.43 -0.28 -3.82
N SER A 83 -10.22 0.22 -3.58
CA SER A 83 -9.03 -0.25 -4.30
C SER A 83 -8.78 -1.74 -4.10
N ARG A 84 -9.03 -2.26 -2.89
CA ARG A 84 -8.86 -3.68 -2.59
C ARG A 84 -9.97 -4.54 -3.20
N ALA A 85 -11.21 -4.05 -3.24
CA ALA A 85 -12.32 -4.72 -3.92
C ALA A 85 -12.06 -4.92 -5.42
N ILE A 86 -11.30 -4.02 -6.06
CA ILE A 86 -10.87 -4.16 -7.45
C ILE A 86 -9.65 -5.07 -7.57
N MET A 87 -8.69 -4.96 -6.64
CA MET A 87 -7.43 -5.69 -6.74
C MET A 87 -7.57 -7.20 -6.51
N VAL A 88 -8.48 -7.63 -5.62
CA VAL A 88 -8.72 -9.06 -5.34
C VAL A 88 -9.17 -9.84 -6.60
N PRO A 89 -10.23 -9.44 -7.34
CA PRO A 89 -10.63 -10.16 -8.55
C PRO A 89 -9.54 -10.09 -9.63
N LEU A 90 -8.77 -9.01 -9.71
CA LEU A 90 -7.64 -8.90 -10.64
C LEU A 90 -6.54 -9.94 -10.35
N LEU A 91 -6.16 -10.10 -9.07
CA LEU A 91 -5.17 -11.07 -8.65
C LEU A 91 -5.65 -12.51 -8.86
N LEU A 92 -6.93 -12.78 -8.61
CA LEU A 92 -7.52 -14.11 -8.85
C LEU A 92 -7.58 -14.43 -10.34
N ALA A 93 -8.03 -13.50 -11.18
CA ALA A 93 -8.04 -13.67 -12.63
C ALA A 93 -6.63 -13.86 -13.20
N GLY A 94 -5.66 -13.05 -12.73
CA GLY A 94 -4.25 -13.19 -13.10
C GLY A 94 -3.65 -14.52 -12.68
N ALA A 95 -3.99 -15.02 -11.47
CA ALA A 95 -3.55 -16.33 -11.01
C ALA A 95 -4.05 -17.45 -11.94
N VAL A 96 -5.34 -17.43 -12.29
CA VAL A 96 -5.93 -18.41 -13.22
C VAL A 96 -5.25 -18.36 -14.58
N PHE A 97 -5.06 -17.16 -15.14
CA PHE A 97 -4.40 -16.97 -16.43
C PHE A 97 -2.98 -17.56 -16.45
N VAL A 98 -2.17 -17.26 -15.43
CA VAL A 98 -0.79 -17.76 -15.31
C VAL A 98 -0.75 -19.28 -15.09
N MET A 99 -1.70 -19.85 -14.34
CA MET A 99 -1.79 -21.30 -14.18
C MET A 99 -2.11 -22.00 -15.50
N VAL A 100 -3.01 -21.43 -16.30
CA VAL A 100 -3.34 -21.95 -17.64
C VAL A 100 -2.15 -21.87 -18.59
N ASP A 101 -1.31 -20.84 -18.45
CA ASP A 101 -0.06 -20.65 -19.21
C ASP A 101 1.08 -21.59 -18.76
N GLY A 102 0.79 -22.59 -17.92
CA GLY A 102 1.76 -23.60 -17.51
C GLY A 102 2.75 -23.15 -16.43
N GLN A 103 2.48 -22.04 -15.74
CA GLN A 103 3.31 -21.52 -14.65
C GLN A 103 2.61 -21.69 -13.28
N PRO A 104 2.39 -22.93 -12.80
CA PRO A 104 1.55 -23.19 -11.64
C PRO A 104 2.10 -22.57 -10.34
N LEU A 105 3.43 -22.47 -10.20
CA LEU A 105 4.05 -21.84 -9.03
C LEU A 105 3.73 -20.34 -8.94
N LEU A 106 3.89 -19.60 -10.03
CA LEU A 106 3.62 -18.16 -10.08
C LEU A 106 2.11 -17.90 -9.93
N GLY A 107 1.29 -18.75 -10.54
CA GLY A 107 -0.15 -18.75 -10.34
C GLY A 107 -0.54 -18.97 -8.87
N ALA A 108 0.08 -19.95 -8.19
CA ALA A 108 -0.18 -20.22 -6.77
C ALA A 108 0.21 -19.05 -5.86
N ILE A 109 1.34 -18.37 -6.16
CA ILE A 109 1.77 -17.16 -5.45
C ILE A 109 0.75 -16.03 -5.62
N LEU A 110 0.29 -15.76 -6.84
CA LEU A 110 -0.73 -14.74 -7.11
C LEU A 110 -2.05 -15.05 -6.40
N LEU A 111 -2.44 -16.33 -6.38
CA LEU A 111 -3.65 -16.78 -5.71
C LEU A 111 -3.56 -16.59 -4.19
N LEU A 112 -2.43 -16.95 -3.58
CA LEU A 112 -2.15 -16.72 -2.17
C LEU A 112 -2.18 -15.22 -1.82
N LEU A 113 -1.56 -14.37 -2.65
CA LEU A 113 -1.59 -12.92 -2.48
C LEU A 113 -3.02 -12.36 -2.58
N GLY A 114 -3.81 -12.85 -3.53
CA GLY A 114 -5.23 -12.50 -3.65
C GLY A 114 -6.03 -12.85 -2.39
N LEU A 115 -5.84 -14.05 -1.86
CA LEU A 115 -6.49 -14.52 -0.63
C LEU A 115 -6.08 -13.70 0.61
N LEU A 116 -4.78 -13.44 0.79
CA LEU A 116 -4.27 -12.62 1.90
C LEU A 116 -4.78 -11.17 1.82
N ASN A 117 -4.88 -10.62 0.61
CA ASN A 117 -5.44 -9.29 0.38
C ASN A 117 -6.94 -9.25 0.72
N GLY A 118 -7.70 -10.25 0.28
CA GLY A 118 -9.12 -10.41 0.62
C GLY A 118 -9.34 -10.54 2.12
N TRP A 119 -8.59 -11.44 2.77
CA TRP A 119 -8.65 -11.67 4.22
C TRP A 119 -8.39 -10.39 5.03
N SER A 120 -7.29 -9.68 4.72
CA SER A 120 -6.97 -8.44 5.42
C SER A 120 -8.00 -7.33 5.15
N SER A 121 -8.71 -7.36 4.01
CA SER A 121 -9.80 -6.42 3.71
C SER A 121 -11.03 -6.65 4.59
N ILE A 122 -11.37 -7.91 4.86
CA ILE A 122 -12.46 -8.28 5.78
C ILE A 122 -12.16 -7.73 7.18
N TRP A 123 -10.94 -7.94 7.68
CA TRP A 123 -10.51 -7.43 8.98
C TRP A 123 -10.54 -5.91 9.06
N LEU A 124 -10.06 -5.20 8.04
CA LEU A 124 -10.16 -3.75 7.96
C LEU A 124 -11.62 -3.28 7.99
N GLY A 125 -12.53 -3.98 7.30
CA GLY A 125 -13.97 -3.71 7.32
C GLY A 125 -14.61 -3.93 8.70
N VAL A 126 -14.23 -5.00 9.41
CA VAL A 126 -14.67 -5.25 10.78
C VAL A 126 -14.20 -4.15 11.72
N LEU A 127 -12.93 -3.75 11.63
CA LEU A 127 -12.35 -2.69 12.45
C LEU A 127 -13.03 -1.33 12.16
N ALA A 128 -13.37 -1.06 10.90
CA ALA A 128 -14.14 0.12 10.48
C ALA A 128 -15.53 0.16 11.14
N ARG A 129 -16.20 -0.99 11.27
CA ARG A 129 -17.52 -1.07 11.91
C ARG A 129 -17.44 -0.87 13.42
N ARG A 130 -16.44 -1.48 14.08
CA ARG A 130 -16.24 -1.35 15.53
C ARG A 130 -15.94 0.09 15.96
N THR A 131 -15.10 0.80 15.21
CA THR A 131 -14.79 2.21 15.47
C THR A 131 -16.02 3.12 15.31
N ARG A 132 -16.96 2.79 14.41
CA ARG A 132 -18.22 3.52 14.25
C ARG A 132 -19.14 3.37 15.47
N ALA A 133 -19.30 2.14 15.96
CA ALA A 133 -20.16 1.84 17.10
C ALA A 133 -19.66 2.48 18.42
N GLY A 134 -18.34 2.64 18.58
CA GLY A 134 -17.78 3.35 19.74
C GLY A 134 -18.12 4.85 19.75
N ILE A 135 -17.99 5.52 18.60
CA ILE A 135 -18.28 6.96 18.48
C ILE A 135 -19.76 7.27 18.75
N GLU A 136 -20.68 6.43 18.26
CA GLU A 136 -22.12 6.63 18.46
C GLU A 136 -22.52 6.53 19.95
N ARG A 137 -21.84 5.67 20.74
CA ARG A 137 -22.09 5.56 22.20
C ARG A 137 -21.65 6.80 22.97
N ASP A 138 -20.49 7.38 22.64
CA ASP A 138 -19.97 8.58 23.33
C ASP A 138 -20.82 9.82 23.04
N THR A 139 -21.46 9.90 21.87
CA THR A 139 -22.38 11.01 21.58
C THR A 139 -23.70 10.93 22.36
N THR A 140 -24.14 9.73 22.73
CA THR A 140 -25.39 9.54 23.47
C THR A 140 -25.25 9.74 24.98
N SER A 141 -24.06 9.59 25.55
CA SER A 141 -23.81 9.74 27.00
C SER A 141 -23.65 11.19 27.46
N HIS A 142 -23.38 12.13 26.54
CA HIS A 142 -23.28 13.56 26.85
C HIS A 142 -24.58 14.34 26.66
N SER A 143 -25.64 13.70 26.16
CA SER A 143 -26.96 14.30 25.90
C SER A 143 -28.01 14.02 26.99
N THR A 144 -27.63 13.35 28.07
CA THR A 144 -28.46 13.03 29.25
C THR A 144 -27.88 13.66 30.49
#